data_AF-A0A5E5BZ75-F1
#
_entry.id   AF-A0A5E5BZ75-F1
#
_cell.length_a   1.000
_cell.length_b   1.000
_cell.length_c   1.000
_cell.angle_alpha   90.00
_cell.angle_beta   90.00
_cell.angle_gamma   90.00
#
_symmetry.space_group_name_H-M   'P 1'
#
loop_
_entity.id
_entity.type
_entity.pdbx_description
1 polymer ?
#
loop_
_entity_poly.entity_id
_entity_poly.type
_entity_poly.pdbx_seq_one_letter_code
_entity_poly.pdbx_strand_id
1 'polypeptide(L)'
;MNEQDLHALCLQYGQWCRTRRFFAPPLPRSLLAQFQPRTGAGVEPDADLVPEMQFFNMAVHALADDHPEDAACFTLYYFHDVRPVKKIASAMGISRQAVYKRLHAHAARIEKARHLIKRVHTGQSVNL
;
A
#
# COMPACT_ATOMS: atom_id res chain seq x y z
N MET A 1 1.76 18.43 0.19
CA MET A 1 0.67 17.55 0.63
C MET A 1 0.63 17.58 2.14
N ASN A 2 -0.54 17.77 2.76
CA ASN A 2 -0.69 17.73 4.22
C ASN A 2 -0.68 16.28 4.74
N GLU A 3 -0.51 16.07 6.05
CA GLU A 3 -0.56 14.75 6.68
C GLU A 3 -1.91 14.04 6.48
N GLN A 4 -3.00 14.81 6.51
CA GLN A 4 -4.35 14.28 6.25
C GLN A 4 -4.51 13.79 4.81
N ASP A 5 -4.03 14.56 3.84
CA ASP A 5 -4.05 14.19 2.42
C ASP A 5 -3.19 12.93 2.17
N LEU A 6 -2.02 12.87 2.80
CA LEU A 6 -1.14 11.70 2.72
C LEU A 6 -1.81 10.45 3.31
N HIS A 7 -2.49 10.61 4.43
CA HIS A 7 -3.25 9.52 5.02
C HIS A 7 -4.38 9.04 4.09
N ALA A 8 -5.13 9.97 3.49
CA ALA A 8 -6.16 9.66 2.51
C ALA A 8 -5.58 8.91 1.28
N LEU A 9 -4.43 9.35 0.77
CA LEU A 9 -3.72 8.66 -0.32
C LEU A 9 -3.30 7.24 0.08
N CYS A 10 -2.82 7.03 1.31
CA CYS A 10 -2.46 5.70 1.80
C CYS A 10 -3.68 4.77 1.96
N LEU A 11 -4.85 5.32 2.33
CA LEU A 11 -6.11 4.57 2.35
C LEU A 11 -6.54 4.18 0.94
N GLN A 12 -6.45 5.10 -0.03
CA GLN A 12 -6.70 4.82 -1.45
C GLN A 12 -5.72 3.78 -1.99
N TYR A 13 -4.44 3.82 -1.61
CA TYR A 13 -3.46 2.80 -1.96
C TYR A 13 -3.88 1.41 -1.50
N GLY A 14 -4.35 1.28 -0.25
CA GLY A 14 -4.88 0.02 0.26
C GLY A 14 -6.03 -0.54 -0.58
N GLN A 15 -6.94 0.32 -1.04
CA GLN A 15 -8.02 -0.07 -1.95
C GLN A 15 -7.49 -0.46 -3.32
N TRP A 16 -6.63 0.38 -3.91
CA TRP A 16 -5.99 0.14 -5.20
C TRP A 16 -5.25 -1.21 -5.24
N CYS A 17 -4.56 -1.59 -4.16
CA CYS A 17 -3.91 -2.89 -4.06
C CYS A 17 -4.87 -4.08 -4.13
N ARG A 18 -6.11 -3.93 -3.62
CA ARG A 18 -7.14 -4.97 -3.67
C ARG A 18 -7.85 -4.99 -5.01
N THR A 19 -8.02 -3.84 -5.63
CA THR A 19 -8.76 -3.69 -6.88
C THR A 19 -7.90 -3.89 -8.12
N ARG A 20 -6.59 -3.64 -8.05
CA ARG A 20 -5.68 -3.80 -9.21
C ARG A 20 -5.69 -5.20 -9.81
N ARG A 21 -6.03 -6.22 -9.01
CA ARG A 21 -6.17 -7.60 -9.50
C ARG A 21 -7.28 -7.75 -10.54
N PHE A 22 -8.26 -6.84 -10.58
CA PHE A 22 -9.34 -6.83 -11.57
C PHE A 22 -8.87 -6.31 -12.93
N PHE A 23 -7.78 -5.53 -12.97
CA PHE A 23 -7.15 -5.10 -14.24
C PHE A 23 -6.20 -6.17 -14.80
N ALA A 24 -5.86 -7.19 -14.02
CA ALA A 24 -5.07 -8.33 -14.48
C ALA A 24 -6.00 -9.47 -14.90
N PRO A 25 -5.63 -10.28 -15.93
CA PRO A 25 -6.36 -11.50 -16.23
C PRO A 25 -6.41 -12.39 -14.97
N PRO A 26 -7.55 -13.05 -14.68
CA PRO A 26 -7.68 -13.86 -13.48
C PRO A 26 -6.61 -14.95 -13.50
N LEU A 27 -5.87 -15.07 -12.39
CA LEU A 27 -4.88 -16.13 -12.25
C LEU A 27 -5.56 -17.49 -12.43
N PRO A 28 -4.93 -18.42 -13.18
CA PRO A 28 -5.48 -19.75 -13.38
C PRO A 28 -5.69 -20.42 -12.01
N ARG A 29 -6.93 -20.86 -11.77
CA ARG A 29 -7.31 -21.55 -10.53
C ARG A 29 -7.20 -23.05 -10.72
N SER A 30 -6.69 -23.76 -9.70
CA SER A 30 -6.74 -25.22 -9.68
C SER A 30 -8.18 -25.72 -9.77
N LEU A 31 -8.40 -26.92 -10.33
CA LEU A 31 -9.75 -27.51 -10.45
C LEU A 31 -10.49 -27.52 -9.09
N LEU A 32 -9.82 -27.92 -8.01
CA LEU A 32 -10.37 -27.87 -6.66
C LEU A 32 -10.83 -26.47 -6.24
N ALA A 33 -10.05 -25.43 -6.55
CA ALA A 33 -10.40 -24.05 -6.22
C ALA A 33 -11.57 -23.51 -7.05
N GLN A 34 -11.89 -24.12 -8.20
CA GLN A 34 -13.07 -23.77 -9.00
C GLN A 34 -14.36 -24.33 -8.38
N PHE A 35 -14.30 -25.42 -7.62
CA PHE A 35 -15.43 -26.02 -6.91
C PHE A 35 -15.70 -25.42 -5.53
N GLN A 36 -14.79 -24.60 -4.99
CA GLN A 36 -14.99 -23.92 -3.72
C GLN A 36 -15.91 -22.70 -3.87
N PRO A 37 -16.82 -22.45 -2.92
CA PRO A 37 -17.62 -21.22 -2.92
C PRO A 37 -16.67 -20.01 -2.85
N ARG A 38 -16.95 -18.96 -3.64
CA ARG A 38 -16.13 -17.75 -3.67
C ARG A 38 -16.17 -17.08 -2.29
N THR A 39 -15.09 -17.20 -1.53
CA THR A 39 -14.87 -16.48 -0.27
C THR A 39 -14.38 -15.07 -0.58
N GLY A 40 -15.29 -14.19 -0.97
CA GLY A 40 -15.02 -12.78 -1.18
C GLY A 40 -16.32 -12.00 -1.28
N ALA A 41 -16.34 -10.78 -0.74
CA ALA A 41 -17.48 -9.88 -0.89
C ALA A 41 -17.84 -9.77 -2.38
N GLY A 42 -19.09 -10.08 -2.71
CA GLY A 42 -19.59 -10.13 -4.09
C GLY A 42 -19.75 -8.77 -4.76
N VAL A 43 -19.28 -7.69 -4.13
CA VAL A 43 -19.30 -6.34 -4.68
C VAL A 43 -17.90 -6.05 -5.19
N GLU A 44 -17.80 -5.81 -6.50
CA GLU A 44 -16.57 -5.30 -7.09
C GLU A 44 -16.27 -3.94 -6.46
N PRO A 45 -15.10 -3.78 -5.83
CA PRO A 45 -14.75 -2.53 -5.19
C PRO A 45 -14.62 -1.42 -6.24
N ASP A 46 -15.45 -0.39 -6.09
CA ASP A 46 -15.37 0.86 -6.83
C ASP A 46 -14.17 1.65 -6.31
N ALA A 47 -13.03 1.51 -7.00
CA ALA A 47 -11.81 2.19 -6.63
C ALA A 47 -11.40 3.19 -7.70
N ASP A 48 -11.11 4.41 -7.27
CA ASP A 48 -10.65 5.47 -8.12
C ASP A 48 -9.38 5.06 -8.89
N LEU A 49 -9.40 5.28 -10.19
CA LEU A 49 -8.23 5.16 -11.06
C LEU A 49 -7.31 6.35 -10.82
N VAL A 50 -6.43 6.24 -9.82
CA VAL A 50 -5.41 7.25 -9.52
C VAL A 50 -4.16 6.99 -10.39
N PRO A 51 -3.84 7.83 -11.40
CA PRO A 51 -2.76 7.56 -12.35
C PRO A 51 -1.37 7.48 -11.71
N GLU A 52 -1.21 8.15 -10.56
CA GLU A 52 0.07 8.24 -9.85
C GLU A 52 0.31 7.06 -8.89
N MET A 53 -0.68 6.18 -8.70
CA MET A 53 -0.63 5.10 -7.72
C MET A 53 0.41 4.02 -8.09
N GLN A 54 0.70 3.85 -9.38
CA GLN A 54 1.78 2.97 -9.83
C GLN A 54 3.15 3.41 -9.28
N PHE A 55 3.43 4.72 -9.28
CA PHE A 55 4.67 5.25 -8.72
C PHE A 55 4.70 5.14 -7.20
N PHE A 56 3.54 5.29 -6.55
CA PHE A 56 3.39 5.07 -5.12
C PHE A 56 3.70 3.61 -4.76
N ASN A 57 3.13 2.64 -5.50
CA ASN A 57 3.42 1.21 -5.32
C ASN A 57 4.91 0.88 -5.53
N MET A 58 5.55 1.47 -6.54
CA MET A 58 6.99 1.30 -6.74
C MET A 58 7.79 1.84 -5.55
N ALA A 59 7.43 3.02 -5.03
CA ALA A 59 8.08 3.59 -3.85
C ALA A 59 7.89 2.73 -2.59
N VAL A 60 6.70 2.15 -2.38
CA VAL A 60 6.43 1.23 -1.26
C VAL A 60 7.37 0.02 -1.32
N HIS A 61 7.52 -0.60 -2.51
CA HIS A 61 8.40 -1.75 -2.65
C HIS A 61 9.88 -1.40 -2.61
N ALA A 62 10.29 -0.25 -3.17
CA ALA A 62 11.68 0.19 -3.17
C ALA A 62 12.20 0.47 -1.74
N LEU A 63 11.33 0.94 -0.84
CA LEU A 63 11.68 1.28 0.54
C LEU A 63 11.43 0.14 1.54
N ALA A 64 10.96 -1.03 1.08
CA ALA A 64 10.59 -2.13 1.96
C ALA A 64 11.80 -2.68 2.72
N ASP A 65 12.96 -2.74 2.06
CA ASP A 65 14.17 -3.34 2.63
C ASP A 65 14.98 -2.37 3.50
N ASP A 66 14.89 -1.05 3.25
CA ASP A 66 15.60 -0.03 4.02
C ASP A 66 15.14 0.03 5.48
N HIS A 67 13.83 -0.14 5.70
CA HIS A 67 13.20 -0.03 7.01
C HIS A 67 12.11 -1.10 7.18
N PRO A 68 12.50 -2.37 7.37
CA PRO A 68 11.58 -3.51 7.27
C PRO A 68 10.47 -3.46 8.33
N GLU A 69 10.76 -3.00 9.55
CA GLU A 69 9.73 -2.88 10.59
C GLU A 69 8.70 -1.77 10.29
N ASP A 70 9.14 -0.68 9.69
CA ASP A 70 8.27 0.43 9.32
C ASP A 70 7.39 0.05 8.13
N ALA A 71 7.99 -0.65 7.15
CA ALA A 71 7.30 -1.24 6.02
C ALA A 71 6.28 -2.31 6.46
N ALA A 72 6.62 -3.13 7.45
CA ALA A 72 5.71 -4.13 8.02
C ALA A 72 4.49 -3.46 8.69
N CYS A 73 4.71 -2.43 9.53
CA CYS A 73 3.63 -1.63 10.10
C CYS A 73 2.70 -1.07 9.00
N PHE A 74 3.30 -0.45 7.99
CA PHE A 74 2.59 0.16 6.87
C PHE A 74 1.74 -0.87 6.10
N THR A 75 2.34 -2.01 5.78
CA THR A 75 1.68 -3.10 5.04
C THR A 75 0.54 -3.72 5.83
N LEU A 76 0.74 -3.98 7.13
CA LEU A 76 -0.33 -4.49 7.99
C LEU A 76 -1.52 -3.52 8.07
N TYR A 77 -1.26 -2.23 8.21
CA TYR A 77 -2.31 -1.24 8.40
C TYR A 77 -3.05 -0.89 7.11
N TYR A 78 -2.34 -0.56 6.02
CA TYR A 78 -2.95 -0.07 4.78
C TYR A 78 -3.28 -1.18 3.78
N PHE A 79 -2.38 -2.14 3.58
CA PHE A 79 -2.58 -3.22 2.60
C PHE A 79 -3.51 -4.32 3.16
N HIS A 80 -3.17 -4.88 4.33
CA HIS A 80 -3.94 -5.95 4.97
C HIS A 80 -5.17 -5.48 5.76
N ASP A 81 -5.43 -4.17 5.84
CA ASP A 81 -6.58 -3.59 6.54
C ASP A 81 -6.65 -3.88 8.05
N VAL A 82 -5.53 -4.14 8.73
CA VAL A 82 -5.55 -4.41 10.17
C VAL A 82 -5.76 -3.09 10.95
N ARG A 83 -7.01 -2.64 11.04
CA ARG A 83 -7.39 -1.37 11.69
C ARG A 83 -7.11 -1.33 13.20
N PRO A 84 -7.30 -2.41 13.98
CA PRO A 84 -6.99 -2.38 15.39
C PRO A 84 -5.47 -2.29 15.62
N VAL A 85 -4.95 -1.07 15.77
CA VAL A 85 -3.51 -0.79 15.99
C VAL A 85 -2.95 -1.56 17.19
N LYS A 86 -3.78 -1.89 18.17
CA LYS A 86 -3.41 -2.73 19.32
C LYS A 86 -2.93 -4.14 18.90
N LYS A 87 -3.55 -4.72 17.85
CA LYS A 87 -3.15 -6.03 17.33
C LYS A 87 -1.79 -5.96 16.64
N ILE A 88 -1.56 -4.91 15.84
CA ILE A 88 -0.25 -4.66 15.21
C ILE A 88 0.82 -4.47 16.29
N ALA A 89 0.56 -3.59 17.25
CA ALA A 89 1.46 -3.31 18.37
C ALA A 89 1.81 -4.59 19.16
N SER A 90 0.81 -5.42 19.46
CA SER A 90 1.00 -6.71 20.15
C SER A 90 1.80 -7.70 19.31
N ALA A 91 1.54 -7.80 18.01
CA ALA A 91 2.25 -8.71 17.12
C ALA A 91 3.72 -8.32 16.92
N MET A 92 4.01 -7.02 17.00
CA MET A 92 5.35 -6.47 16.81
C MET A 92 6.12 -6.20 18.12
N GLY A 93 5.49 -6.40 19.29
CA GLY A 93 6.12 -6.16 20.59
C GLY A 93 6.43 -4.68 20.88
N ILE A 94 5.67 -3.74 20.31
CA ILE A 94 5.91 -2.29 20.45
C ILE A 94 4.70 -1.55 21.02
N SER A 95 4.89 -0.29 21.42
CA SER A 95 3.78 0.57 21.86
C SER A 95 2.89 0.99 20.68
N ARG A 96 1.62 1.32 20.95
CA ARG A 96 0.71 1.86 19.93
C ARG A 96 1.23 3.16 19.30
N GLN A 97 1.88 4.00 20.11
CA GLN A 97 2.48 5.25 19.65
C GLN A 97 3.64 4.99 18.70
N ALA A 98 4.45 3.95 18.96
CA ALA A 98 5.50 3.54 18.05
C ALA A 98 4.93 3.11 16.68
N VAL A 99 3.82 2.37 16.65
CA VAL A 99 3.15 2.02 15.37
C VAL A 99 2.79 3.27 14.58
N TYR A 100 2.09 4.25 15.18
CA TYR A 100 1.73 5.48 14.47
C TYR A 100 2.96 6.24 13.98
N LYS A 101 3.99 6.39 14.82
CA LYS A 101 5.24 7.05 14.43
C LYS A 101 5.87 6.39 13.20
N ARG A 102 5.92 5.04 13.19
CA ARG A 102 6.46 4.26 12.06
C ARG A 102 5.61 4.41 10.80
N LEU A 103 4.28 4.35 10.93
CA LEU A 103 3.34 4.58 9.83
C LEU A 103 3.57 5.95 9.17
N HIS A 104 3.59 7.03 9.96
CA HIS A 104 3.77 8.39 9.46
C HIS A 104 5.16 8.59 8.83
N ALA A 105 6.22 8.11 9.49
CA ALA A 105 7.58 8.22 8.97
C ALA A 105 7.74 7.45 7.65
N HIS A 106 7.18 6.25 7.55
CA HIS A 106 7.23 5.45 6.33
C HIS A 106 6.42 6.08 5.19
N ALA A 107 5.19 6.52 5.46
CA ALA A 107 4.35 7.21 4.48
C ALA A 107 5.03 8.47 3.93
N ALA A 108 5.68 9.26 4.80
CA ALA A 108 6.41 10.46 4.38
C ALA A 108 7.62 10.12 3.48
N ARG A 109 8.33 9.01 3.74
CA ARG A 109 9.43 8.55 2.88
C ARG A 109 8.91 8.05 1.53
N ILE A 110 7.84 7.25 1.53
CA ILE A 110 7.17 6.79 0.30
C ILE A 110 6.78 7.97 -0.56
N GLU A 111 6.18 9.01 0.03
CA GLU A 111 5.74 10.17 -0.73
C GLU A 111 6.90 10.93 -1.38
N LYS A 112 8.03 11.08 -0.68
CA LYS A 112 9.24 11.66 -1.26
C LYS A 112 9.78 10.80 -2.41
N ALA A 113 9.89 9.48 -2.19
CA ALA A 113 10.38 8.54 -3.19
C ALA A 113 9.47 8.47 -4.43
N ARG A 114 8.15 8.53 -4.25
CA ARG A 114 7.17 8.56 -5.34
C ARG A 114 7.43 9.70 -6.31
N HIS A 115 7.67 10.91 -5.82
CA HIS A 115 7.98 12.06 -6.67
C HIS A 115 9.27 11.87 -7.46
N LEU A 116 10.29 11.30 -6.82
CA LEU A 116 11.56 10.98 -7.48
C LEU A 116 11.35 9.94 -8.59
N ILE A 117 10.68 8.84 -8.28
CA ILE A 117 10.38 7.75 -9.23
C ILE A 117 9.56 8.29 -10.40
N LYS A 118 8.52 9.10 -10.12
CA LYS A 118 7.70 9.73 -11.15
C LYS A 118 8.56 10.56 -12.09
N ARG A 119 9.40 11.45 -11.57
CA ARG A 119 10.29 12.30 -12.38
C ARG A 119 11.19 11.49 -13.30
N VAL A 120 11.79 10.42 -12.77
CA VAL A 120 12.67 9.52 -13.53
C VAL A 120 11.91 8.83 -14.66
N HIS A 121 10.71 8.31 -14.39
CA HIS A 121 9.91 7.58 -15.38
C HIS A 121 9.28 8.48 -16.45
N THR A 122 8.92 9.71 -16.12
CA THR A 122 8.32 10.65 -17.07
C THR A 122 9.35 11.40 -17.91
N GLY A 123 10.65 11.10 -17.76
CA GLY A 123 11.70 11.74 -18.57
C GLY A 123 11.84 13.25 -18.32
N GLN A 124 11.41 13.75 -17.15
CA GLN A 124 11.73 15.12 -16.74
C GLN A 124 13.19 15.12 -16.25
N SER A 125 14.11 15.16 -17.23
CA SER A 125 15.54 15.10 -17.04
C SER A 125 16.01 16.07 -15.97
N VAL A 126 16.79 15.54 -15.03
CA VAL A 126 17.61 16.34 -14.12
C VAL A 126 18.71 16.95 -14.99
N ASN A 127 18.63 18.25 -15.25
CA ASN A 127 19.83 19.00 -15.59
C ASN A 127 20.71 18.97 -14.34
N LEU A 128 21.70 18.08 -14.35
CA LEU A 128 22.84 18.10 -13.43
C LEU A 128 23.76 19.26 -13.83
#